data_AF-X1RAQ6-F1
#
_entry.id   AF-X1RAQ6-F1
#
_cell.length_a   1.000
_cell.length_b   1.000
_cell.length_c   1.000
_cell.angle_alpha   90.00
_cell.angle_beta   90.00
_cell.angle_gamma   90.00
#
_symmetry.space_group_name_H-M   'P 1'
#
loop_
_entity.id
_entity.type
_entity.pdbx_description
1 polymer ?
#
loop_
_entity_poly.entity_id
_entity_poly.type
_entity_poly.pdbx_seq_one_letter_code
_entity_poly.pdbx_strand_id
1 'polypeptide(L)' 'YTAFEEELIAFCEQRVAPYKKIRKVEFIKEIPKTHVGKVLRRMLRDRERNL' A
#
# COMPACT_ATOMS: atom_id res chain seq x y z
N TYR A 1 6.34 -8.71 -10.25
CA TYR A 1 5.94 -8.73 -8.82
C TYR A 1 4.59 -9.40 -8.58
N THR A 2 3.87 -9.88 -9.60
CA THR A 2 2.51 -10.41 -9.47
C THR A 2 2.40 -11.55 -8.45
N ALA A 3 3.30 -12.54 -8.48
CA ALA A 3 3.31 -13.63 -7.49
C ALA A 3 3.57 -13.13 -6.05
N PHE A 4 4.48 -12.17 -5.88
CA PHE A 4 4.81 -11.61 -4.55
C PHE A 4 3.70 -10.72 -3.98
N GLU A 5 2.93 -10.06 -4.85
CA GLU A 5 1.76 -9.27 -4.46
C GLU A 5 0.69 -10.15 -3.81
N GLU A 6 0.35 -11.25 -4.48
CA GLU A 6 -0.64 -12.22 -4.02
C GLU A 6 -0.22 -12.89 -2.71
N GLU A 7 1.07 -13.25 -2.57
CA GLU A 7 1.64 -13.79 -1.34
C GLU A 7 1.52 -12.81 -0.16
N LEU A 8 1.81 -11.53 -0.37
CA LEU A 8 1.68 -10.48 0.64
C LEU A 8 0.22 -10.29 1.07
N ILE A 9 -0.70 -10.28 0.11
CA ILE A 9 -2.14 -10.17 0.38
C ILE A 9 -2.59 -11.38 1.20
N ALA A 10 -2.28 -12.61 0.76
CA ALA A 10 -2.64 -13.84 1.45
C ALA A 10 -2.06 -13.89 2.88
N PHE A 11 -0.81 -13.46 3.06
CA PHE A 11 -0.17 -13.35 4.36
C PHE A 11 -0.92 -12.40 5.30
N CYS A 12 -1.36 -11.25 4.80
CA CYS A 12 -2.14 -10.29 5.57
C CYS A 12 -3.55 -10.79 5.87
N GLU A 13 -4.22 -11.41 4.89
CA GLU A 13 -5.59 -11.93 5.02
C GLU A 13 -5.73 -12.97 6.14
N GLN A 14 -4.72 -13.82 6.34
CA GLN A 14 -4.71 -14.81 7.43
C GLN A 14 -4.65 -14.19 8.83
N ARG A 15 -4.27 -12.90 8.94
CA ARG A 15 -4.02 -12.21 10.23
C ARG A 15 -5.06 -11.13 10.55
N VAL A 16 -5.92 -10.79 9.60
CA VAL A 16 -6.92 -9.73 9.76
C VAL A 16 -8.32 -10.26 9.53
N ALA A 17 -9.30 -9.61 10.14
CA ALA A 17 -10.70 -9.95 9.87
C ALA A 17 -11.03 -9.72 8.37
N PRO A 18 -11.99 -10.47 7.79
CA PRO A 18 -12.27 -10.43 6.34
C PRO A 18 -12.55 -9.04 5.77
N TYR A 19 -13.14 -8.14 6.57
CA TYR A 19 -13.43 -6.76 6.15
C TYR A 19 -12.20 -5.84 6.11
N LYS A 20 -11.10 -6.22 6.77
CA LYS A 20 -9.82 -5.48 6.78
C LYS A 20 -8.84 -5.97 5.72
N LYS A 21 -9.25 -6.89 4.83
CA LYS A 21 -8.38 -7.40 3.78
C LYS A 21 -7.85 -6.28 2.88
N ILE A 22 -6.58 -6.39 2.52
CA ILE A 22 -5.92 -5.47 1.59
C ILE A 22 -6.45 -5.77 0.18
N ARG A 23 -6.87 -4.74 -0.56
CA ARG A 23 -7.51 -4.91 -1.88
C ARG A 23 -6.53 -4.82 -3.05
N LYS A 24 -5.44 -4.08 -2.88
CA LYS A 24 -4.40 -3.81 -3.89
C LYS A 24 -3.10 -3.51 -3.18
N VAL A 25 -1.97 -3.92 -3.75
CA VAL A 25 -0.64 -3.57 -3.26
C VAL A 25 0.16 -2.96 -4.41
N GLU A 26 0.64 -1.74 -4.23
CA GLU A 26 1.51 -1.06 -5.19
C GLU A 26 2.93 -0.98 -4.64
N PHE A 27 3.91 -1.39 -5.45
CA PHE A 27 5.32 -1.26 -5.12
C PHE A 27 5.86 0.06 -5.68
N ILE A 28 6.17 0.99 -4.79
CA ILE A 28 6.82 2.26 -5.12
C ILE A 28 8.30 2.21 -4.74
N LYS A 29 9.16 2.89 -5.52
CA LYS A 29 10.59 2.95 -5.24
C LYS A 29 10.90 3.63 -3.90
N GLU A 30 10.09 4.61 -3.52
CA GLU A 30 10.25 5.36 -2.28
C GLU A 30 8.89 5.84 -1.76
N ILE A 31 8.73 5.81 -0.43
CA ILE A 31 7.57 6.40 0.25
C ILE A 31 7.77 7.92 0.32
N PRO A 32 6.84 8.75 -0.20
CA PRO A 32 6.96 10.19 -0.12
C PRO A 32 6.94 10.63 1.35
N LYS A 33 7.95 11.38 1.75
CA LYS A 33 8.14 11.87 3.11
C LYS A 33 8.31 13.39 3.12
N THR A 34 7.96 14.02 4.24
CA THR A 34 8.29 15.42 4.50
C THR A 34 9.79 15.59 4.72
N HIS A 35 10.29 16.83 4.71
CA HIS A 35 11.67 17.15 5.10
C HIS A 35 12.05 16.67 6.50
N VAL A 36 11.06 16.39 7.36
CA VAL A 36 11.26 15.82 8.72
C VAL A 36 10.89 14.33 8.79
N GLY A 37 10.76 13.65 7.64
CA GLY A 37 10.58 12.19 7.54
C GLY A 37 9.15 11.65 7.72
N LYS A 38 8.14 12.51 7.91
CA LYS A 38 6.74 12.06 8.07
C LYS A 38 6.16 11.62 6.72
N VAL A 39 5.44 10.51 6.69
CA VAL A 39 4.80 9.99 5.46
C VAL A 39 3.75 10.98 4.92
N LEU A 40 3.91 11.39 3.67
CA LEU A 40 2.99 12.27 2.95
C LEU A 40 1.82 11.49 2.34
N ARG A 41 0.88 11.05 3.20
CA ARG A 41 -0.31 10.29 2.78
C ARG A 41 -1.18 11.03 1.75
N ARG A 42 -1.18 12.37 1.77
CA ARG A 42 -1.93 13.19 0.80
C ARG A 42 -1.44 12.93 -0.62
N MET A 43 -0.12 12.95 -0.84
CA MET A 43 0.48 12.74 -2.16
C MET A 43 0.14 11.34 -2.71
N LEU A 44 0.16 10.32 -1.84
CA LEU A 44 -0.25 8.96 -2.21
C LEU A 44 -1.73 8.90 -2.63
N ARG A 45 -2.62 9.58 -1.90
CA ARG A 45 -4.05 9.65 -2.27
C ARG A 45 -4.30 10.43 -3.55
N ASP A 46 -3.57 11.51 -3.78
CA ASP A 46 -3.69 12.34 -4.97
C ASP A 46 -3.21 11.57 -6.21
N ARG A 47 -2.14 10.76 -6.08
CA ARG A 47 -1.68 9.84 -7.13
C ARG A 47 -2.76 8.83 -7.52
N GLU A 48 -3.41 8.18 -6.55
CA GLU A 48 -4.50 7.23 -6.81
C GLU A 48 -5.75 7.90 -7.41
N ARG A 49 -6.01 9.17 -7.11
CA ARG A 49 -7.14 9.92 -7.71
C ARG A 49 -6.91 10.34 -9.15
N ASN A 50 -5.65 10.52 -9.55
CA ASN A 50 -5.26 11.03 -10.87
C ASN A 50 -4.85 9.90 -11.84
N LEU A 51 -4.92 8.64 -11.40
CA LEU A 51 -4.77 7.43 -12.22
C LEU A 51 -6.13 7.01 -12.77
#